data_AF-A0AAE8KA59-F1
#
_entry.id   AF-A0AAE8KA59-F1
#
_cell.length_a   1.000
_cell.length_b   1.000
_cell.length_c   1.000
_cell.angle_alpha   90.00
_cell.angle_beta   90.00
_cell.angle_gamma   90.00
#
_symmetry.space_group_name_H-M   'P 1'
#
loop_
_entity.id
_entity.type
_entity.pdbx_description
1 polymer ?
#
loop_
_entity_poly.entity_id
_entity_poly.type
_entity_poly.pdbx_seq_one_letter_code
_entity_poly.pdbx_strand_id
1 'polypeptide(L)'
;MEDPGSQNMLWQALLLFILTLLNAFFSAAEMAMVSLNRARVEQKAEEGDLKYIRLLAVLESPNNFLSTIQVGITVINILSGASFADNLGKLFSSWMGNSETARAIGTFLALILLTYISIVLGELYPKRIAMNLKDNLAVRAAPVIIFLGKIVSPFVWLLSASTNLLSRITPMKFDDADEKMTRDEIEYMLTKSEETLDADEIEMLQGIFSLDELMARELMVPRTDAFMVDIQDDTKEIIESILKQSFSRIPVYDGDKDNVIGLIHTKRLLNEGFINGFDNIVLRKILQEPLFVPETMFVDDLLKELRNTQNQMAILLDEYGGMAGLVTLEDLLEEIVGEIDDETDKAEIEVHEIGENTYIVLGTMTLNDFNEYFEVEIESDDVDTIAGYYLTCVGTIPDPKERISYEVESQNKQLILTNDKVKNGRVTKVKVEISDIIEEAEKAEK
;
A
#
# COMPACT_ATOMS: atom_id res chain seq x y z
N MET A 1 -30.80 13.59 -64.78
CA MET A 1 -30.59 12.13 -64.93
C MET A 1 -29.36 11.82 -64.12
N GLU A 2 -29.55 11.36 -62.89
CA GLU A 2 -28.45 10.82 -62.08
C GLU A 2 -27.97 9.52 -62.74
N ASP A 3 -26.67 9.39 -62.92
CA ASP A 3 -26.02 8.23 -63.52
C ASP A 3 -26.27 7.00 -62.62
N PRO A 4 -26.83 5.88 -63.13
CA PRO A 4 -27.09 4.67 -62.33
C PRO A 4 -25.85 4.12 -61.60
N GLY A 5 -24.64 4.47 -62.06
CA GLY A 5 -23.38 4.12 -61.41
C GLY A 5 -23.10 4.88 -60.10
N SER A 6 -23.53 6.14 -59.97
CA SER A 6 -23.22 6.97 -58.79
C SER A 6 -24.09 6.59 -57.58
N GLN A 7 -25.35 6.22 -57.79
CA GLN A 7 -26.23 5.71 -56.74
C GLN A 7 -25.70 4.41 -56.14
N ASN A 8 -25.15 3.50 -56.95
CA ASN A 8 -24.57 2.24 -56.47
C ASN A 8 -23.29 2.45 -55.63
N MET A 9 -22.46 3.45 -55.97
CA MET A 9 -21.27 3.78 -55.19
C MET A 9 -21.60 4.38 -53.82
N LEU A 10 -22.61 5.25 -53.75
CA LEU A 10 -23.06 5.84 -52.48
C LEU A 10 -23.63 4.77 -51.53
N TRP A 11 -24.43 3.83 -52.04
CA TRP A 11 -24.94 2.72 -51.24
C TRP A 11 -23.83 1.82 -50.70
N GLN A 12 -22.81 1.53 -51.51
CA GLN A 12 -21.66 0.73 -51.09
C GLN A 12 -20.78 1.46 -50.07
N ALA A 13 -20.58 2.77 -50.23
CA ALA A 13 -19.85 3.58 -49.26
C ALA A 13 -20.60 3.66 -47.92
N LEU A 14 -21.92 3.82 -47.96
CA LEU A 14 -22.77 3.78 -46.77
C LEU A 14 -22.72 2.41 -46.09
N LEU A 15 -22.79 1.33 -46.86
CA LEU A 15 -22.67 -0.04 -46.35
C LEU A 15 -21.29 -0.25 -45.69
N LEU A 16 -20.19 0.16 -46.34
CA LEU A 16 -18.85 0.07 -45.77
C LEU A 16 -18.73 0.87 -44.47
N PHE A 17 -19.31 2.08 -44.43
CA PHE A 17 -19.31 2.90 -43.22
C PHE A 17 -20.07 2.21 -42.07
N ILE A 18 -21.26 1.67 -42.35
CA ILE A 18 -22.05 0.91 -41.35
C ILE A 18 -21.28 -0.33 -40.88
N LEU A 19 -20.69 -1.10 -41.81
CA LEU A 19 -19.89 -2.27 -41.49
C LEU A 19 -18.69 -1.90 -40.63
N THR A 20 -18.00 -0.80 -40.93
CA THR A 20 -16.87 -0.29 -40.13
C THR A 20 -17.33 0.09 -38.72
N LEU A 21 -18.49 0.75 -38.57
CA LEU A 21 -19.06 1.07 -37.26
C LEU A 21 -19.46 -0.18 -36.46
N LEU A 22 -20.01 -1.19 -37.12
CA LEU A 22 -20.30 -2.47 -36.46
C LEU A 22 -19.01 -3.15 -36.02
N ASN A 23 -17.97 -3.15 -36.85
CA ASN A 23 -16.66 -3.68 -36.47
C ASN A 23 -16.09 -2.93 -35.25
N ALA A 24 -16.18 -1.60 -35.27
CA ALA A 24 -15.79 -0.75 -34.16
C ALA A 24 -16.52 -1.09 -32.87
N PHE A 25 -17.83 -1.33 -32.93
CA PHE A 25 -18.61 -1.75 -31.77
C PHE A 25 -18.12 -3.08 -31.20
N PHE A 26 -17.92 -4.10 -32.04
CA PHE A 26 -17.44 -5.41 -31.60
C PHE A 26 -16.04 -5.34 -30.99
N SER A 27 -15.11 -4.66 -31.66
CA SER A 27 -13.74 -4.46 -31.17
C SER A 27 -13.69 -3.68 -29.86
N ALA A 28 -14.53 -2.65 -29.71
CA ALA A 28 -14.62 -1.88 -28.48
C ALA A 28 -15.25 -2.71 -27.34
N ALA A 29 -16.28 -3.50 -27.63
CA ALA A 29 -16.90 -4.36 -26.64
C ALA A 29 -15.96 -5.47 -26.14
N GLU A 30 -15.17 -6.06 -27.04
CA GLU A 30 -14.10 -7.01 -26.69
C GLU A 30 -13.14 -6.38 -25.67
N MET A 31 -12.57 -5.22 -26.03
CA MET A 31 -11.55 -4.58 -25.20
C MET A 31 -12.12 -4.05 -23.89
N ALA A 32 -13.36 -3.55 -23.89
CA ALA A 32 -14.03 -3.15 -22.66
C ALA A 32 -14.11 -4.35 -21.70
N MET A 33 -14.61 -5.49 -22.16
CA MET A 33 -14.80 -6.70 -21.35
C MET A 33 -13.48 -7.27 -20.82
N VAL A 34 -12.44 -7.33 -21.66
CA VAL A 34 -11.12 -7.84 -21.28
C VAL A 34 -10.43 -6.94 -20.25
N SER A 35 -10.67 -5.63 -20.28
CA SER A 35 -10.02 -4.68 -19.37
C SER A 35 -10.78 -4.43 -18.05
N LEU A 36 -11.95 -5.06 -17.87
CA LEU A 36 -12.73 -4.93 -16.64
C LEU A 36 -12.01 -5.53 -15.43
N ASN A 37 -12.19 -4.92 -14.27
CA ASN A 37 -11.87 -5.57 -13.01
C ASN A 37 -13.02 -6.53 -12.66
N ARG A 38 -12.74 -7.84 -12.70
CA ARG A 38 -13.73 -8.89 -12.44
C ARG A 38 -14.30 -8.81 -11.03
N ALA A 39 -13.48 -8.58 -10.01
CA ALA A 39 -13.92 -8.47 -8.61
C ALA A 39 -14.94 -7.33 -8.44
N ARG A 40 -14.74 -6.20 -9.11
CA ARG A 40 -15.71 -5.09 -9.11
C ARG A 40 -17.05 -5.45 -9.75
N VAL A 41 -17.03 -6.26 -10.82
CA VAL A 41 -18.25 -6.72 -11.49
C VAL A 41 -19.01 -7.71 -10.60
N GLU A 42 -18.29 -8.63 -9.96
CA GLU A 42 -18.83 -9.60 -9.00
C GLU A 42 -19.46 -8.88 -7.81
N GLN A 43 -18.74 -7.95 -7.17
CA GLN A 43 -19.24 -7.12 -6.07
C GLN A 43 -20.57 -6.44 -6.42
N LYS A 44 -20.64 -5.74 -7.56
CA LYS A 44 -21.87 -5.05 -7.99
C LYS A 44 -23.00 -5.99 -8.37
N ALA A 45 -22.68 -7.21 -8.81
CA ALA A 45 -23.68 -8.24 -9.07
C ALA A 45 -24.27 -8.79 -7.75
N GLU A 46 -23.43 -8.98 -6.73
CA GLU A 46 -23.83 -9.37 -5.37
C GLU A 46 -24.68 -8.30 -4.68
N GLU A 47 -24.37 -7.02 -4.90
CA GLU A 47 -25.19 -5.88 -4.49
C GLU A 47 -26.58 -5.84 -5.17
N GLY A 48 -26.82 -6.70 -6.17
CA GLY A 48 -28.11 -6.87 -6.83
C GLY A 48 -28.32 -6.03 -8.09
N ASP A 49 -27.28 -5.39 -8.65
CA ASP A 49 -27.44 -4.67 -9.91
C ASP A 49 -27.63 -5.64 -11.09
N LEU A 50 -28.87 -5.68 -11.61
CA LEU A 50 -29.28 -6.50 -12.75
C LEU A 50 -28.38 -6.35 -14.00
N LYS A 51 -27.74 -5.20 -14.18
CA LYS A 51 -26.82 -4.97 -15.30
C LYS A 51 -25.51 -5.72 -15.10
N TYR A 52 -24.98 -5.69 -13.89
CA TYR A 52 -23.73 -6.37 -13.53
C TYR A 52 -23.93 -7.88 -13.41
N ILE A 53 -25.11 -8.35 -12.97
CA ILE A 53 -25.47 -9.78 -13.01
C ILE A 53 -25.41 -10.33 -14.45
N ARG A 54 -25.95 -9.58 -15.42
CA ARG A 54 -25.88 -10.00 -16.84
C ARG A 54 -24.47 -9.95 -17.39
N LEU A 55 -23.71 -8.92 -17.03
CA LEU A 55 -22.32 -8.77 -17.43
C LEU A 55 -21.49 -9.94 -16.90
N LEU A 56 -21.68 -10.30 -15.62
CA LEU A 56 -21.02 -11.43 -14.97
C LEU A 56 -21.29 -12.74 -15.71
N ALA A 57 -22.55 -13.00 -16.10
CA ALA A 57 -22.89 -14.19 -16.89
C ALA A 57 -22.16 -14.29 -18.23
N VAL A 58 -21.72 -13.16 -18.81
CA VAL A 58 -20.89 -13.17 -20.02
C VAL A 58 -19.42 -13.42 -19.69
N LEU A 59 -18.92 -12.85 -18.57
CA LEU A 59 -17.55 -13.04 -18.10
C LEU A 59 -17.29 -14.48 -17.59
N GLU A 60 -18.30 -15.17 -17.06
CA GLU A 60 -18.22 -16.58 -16.66
C GLU A 60 -18.06 -17.55 -17.84
N SER A 61 -18.29 -17.09 -19.08
CA SER A 61 -18.17 -17.88 -20.30
C SER A 61 -17.28 -17.18 -21.34
N PRO A 62 -15.99 -16.92 -21.02
CA PRO A 62 -15.12 -16.07 -21.83
C PRO A 62 -14.91 -16.64 -23.24
N ASN A 63 -14.83 -17.97 -23.37
CA ASN A 63 -14.68 -18.64 -24.66
C ASN A 63 -15.88 -18.40 -25.60
N ASN A 64 -17.11 -18.48 -25.08
CA ASN A 64 -18.32 -18.24 -25.86
C ASN A 64 -18.42 -16.78 -26.27
N PHE A 65 -18.08 -15.87 -25.34
CA PHE A 65 -18.03 -14.43 -25.57
C PHE A 65 -17.03 -14.05 -26.67
N LEU A 66 -15.75 -14.43 -26.50
CA LEU A 66 -14.67 -14.12 -27.45
C LEU A 66 -14.99 -14.70 -28.82
N SER A 67 -15.46 -15.94 -28.88
CA SER A 67 -15.83 -16.58 -30.15
C SER A 67 -17.00 -15.85 -30.84
N THR A 68 -18.00 -15.41 -30.08
CA THR A 68 -19.15 -14.67 -30.63
C THR A 68 -18.72 -13.36 -31.28
N ILE A 69 -17.90 -12.58 -30.58
CA ILE A 69 -17.35 -11.32 -31.11
C ILE A 69 -16.48 -11.60 -32.34
N GLN A 70 -15.59 -12.59 -32.26
CA GLN A 70 -14.64 -12.90 -33.33
C GLN A 70 -15.35 -13.30 -34.63
N VAL A 71 -16.43 -14.09 -34.52
CA VAL A 71 -17.27 -14.44 -35.67
C VAL A 71 -17.89 -13.18 -36.28
N GLY A 72 -18.41 -12.27 -35.45
CA GLY A 72 -18.95 -10.98 -35.88
C GLY A 72 -17.94 -10.13 -36.65
N ILE A 73 -16.76 -9.90 -36.05
CA ILE A 73 -15.65 -9.14 -36.66
C ILE A 73 -15.23 -9.76 -37.98
N THR A 74 -15.06 -11.08 -38.01
CA THR A 74 -14.61 -11.81 -39.21
C THR A 74 -15.62 -11.70 -40.34
N VAL A 75 -16.91 -11.89 -40.07
CA VAL A 75 -17.98 -11.74 -41.08
C VAL A 75 -18.02 -10.31 -41.62
N ILE A 76 -17.93 -9.31 -40.74
CA ILE A 76 -17.93 -7.90 -41.14
C ILE A 76 -16.72 -7.55 -42.00
N ASN A 77 -15.53 -8.03 -41.64
CA ASN A 77 -14.30 -7.80 -42.40
C ASN A 77 -14.37 -8.47 -43.79
N ILE A 78 -14.89 -9.69 -43.88
CA ILE A 78 -15.08 -10.39 -45.17
C ILE A 78 -16.09 -9.63 -46.05
N LEU A 79 -17.23 -9.22 -45.49
CA LEU A 79 -18.26 -8.48 -46.24
C LEU A 79 -17.76 -7.12 -46.71
N SER A 80 -17.02 -6.39 -45.87
CA SER A 80 -16.42 -5.10 -46.22
C SER A 80 -15.41 -5.24 -47.36
N GLY A 81 -14.51 -6.22 -47.27
CA GLY A 81 -13.52 -6.51 -48.30
C GLY A 81 -14.16 -6.92 -49.63
N ALA A 82 -15.11 -7.85 -49.60
CA ALA A 82 -15.79 -8.35 -50.79
C ALA A 82 -16.64 -7.27 -51.49
N SER A 83 -17.27 -6.38 -50.72
CA SER A 83 -18.20 -5.38 -51.28
C SER A 83 -17.49 -4.18 -51.91
N PHE A 84 -16.28 -3.82 -51.47
CA PHE A 84 -15.65 -2.55 -51.81
C PHE A 84 -14.32 -2.66 -52.55
N ALA A 85 -13.60 -3.78 -52.43
CA ALA A 85 -12.27 -3.93 -53.02
C ALA A 85 -12.26 -3.85 -54.56
N ASP A 86 -13.26 -4.42 -55.23
CA ASP A 86 -13.36 -4.40 -56.69
C ASP A 86 -13.64 -2.99 -57.25
N ASN A 87 -14.54 -2.23 -56.60
CA ASN A 87 -14.90 -0.88 -57.08
C ASN A 87 -13.78 0.12 -56.83
N LEU A 88 -13.15 0.07 -55.65
CA LEU A 88 -11.99 0.90 -55.35
C LEU A 88 -10.78 0.49 -56.22
N GLY A 89 -10.64 -0.81 -56.51
CA GLY A 89 -9.63 -1.33 -57.44
C GLY A 89 -9.79 -0.80 -58.86
N LYS A 90 -11.02 -0.74 -59.37
CA LYS A 90 -11.35 -0.13 -60.67
C LYS A 90 -11.08 1.38 -60.72
N LEU A 91 -11.34 2.10 -59.62
CA LEU A 91 -11.00 3.53 -59.52
C LEU A 91 -9.49 3.73 -59.62
N PHE A 92 -8.70 2.97 -58.86
CA PHE A 92 -7.24 3.04 -58.94
C PHE A 92 -6.71 2.60 -60.30
N SER A 93 -7.27 1.55 -60.90
CA SER A 93 -6.88 1.13 -62.25
C SER A 93 -7.18 2.17 -63.32
N SER A 94 -8.24 2.95 -63.15
CA SER A 94 -8.62 4.02 -64.09
C SER A 94 -7.58 5.12 -64.16
N TRP A 95 -6.91 5.42 -63.04
CA TRP A 95 -5.80 6.39 -62.99
C TRP A 95 -4.51 5.86 -63.64
N MET A 96 -4.40 4.55 -63.83
CA MET A 96 -3.22 3.86 -64.36
C MET A 96 -3.42 3.34 -65.80
N GLY A 97 -4.50 3.72 -66.48
CA GLY A 97 -4.73 3.36 -67.89
C GLY A 97 -5.49 2.04 -68.13
N ASN A 98 -6.10 1.45 -67.10
CA ASN A 98 -7.03 0.31 -67.20
C ASN A 98 -6.53 -0.97 -67.90
N SER A 99 -5.20 -1.18 -67.99
CA SER A 99 -4.66 -2.49 -68.41
C SER A 99 -4.98 -3.59 -67.39
N GLU A 100 -4.88 -4.85 -67.79
CA GLU A 100 -5.02 -6.00 -66.87
C GLU A 100 -4.03 -5.91 -65.69
N THR A 101 -2.81 -5.43 -65.95
CA THR A 101 -1.81 -5.17 -64.90
C THR A 101 -2.22 -4.02 -63.97
N ALA A 102 -2.80 -2.94 -64.52
CA ALA A 102 -3.31 -1.82 -63.73
C ALA A 102 -4.50 -2.23 -62.84
N ARG A 103 -5.34 -3.18 -63.29
CA ARG A 103 -6.44 -3.73 -62.49
C ARG A 103 -5.95 -4.56 -61.31
N ALA A 104 -4.96 -5.42 -61.53
CA ALA A 104 -4.34 -6.20 -60.46
C ALA A 104 -3.70 -5.29 -59.40
N ILE A 105 -2.89 -4.31 -59.84
CA ILE A 105 -2.24 -3.33 -58.94
C ILE A 105 -3.29 -2.46 -58.23
N GLY A 106 -4.32 -2.00 -58.93
CA GLY A 106 -5.40 -1.20 -58.37
C GLY A 106 -6.16 -1.95 -57.27
N THR A 107 -6.52 -3.21 -57.52
CA THR A 107 -7.20 -4.06 -56.53
C THR A 107 -6.31 -4.32 -55.31
N PHE A 108 -5.02 -4.56 -55.52
CA PHE A 108 -4.06 -4.74 -54.41
C PHE A 108 -3.93 -3.48 -53.54
N LEU A 109 -3.79 -2.30 -54.15
CA LEU A 109 -3.75 -1.02 -53.42
C LEU A 109 -5.06 -0.73 -52.69
N ALA A 110 -6.20 -1.07 -53.30
CA ALA A 110 -7.51 -0.95 -52.68
C ALA A 110 -7.63 -1.82 -51.44
N LEU A 111 -7.15 -3.07 -51.49
CA LEU A 111 -7.11 -3.96 -50.34
C LEU A 111 -6.23 -3.42 -49.22
N ILE A 112 -5.04 -2.90 -49.53
CA ILE A 112 -4.15 -2.29 -48.52
C ILE A 112 -4.85 -1.11 -47.83
N LEU A 113 -5.42 -0.19 -48.62
CA LEU A 113 -6.08 0.99 -48.08
C LEU A 113 -7.30 0.62 -47.24
N LEU A 114 -8.14 -0.29 -47.72
CA LEU A 114 -9.32 -0.77 -46.98
C LEU A 114 -8.92 -1.48 -45.68
N THR A 115 -7.86 -2.28 -45.72
CA THR A 115 -7.34 -2.96 -44.53
C THR A 115 -6.84 -1.94 -43.52
N TYR A 116 -6.08 -0.93 -43.95
CA TYR A 116 -5.61 0.14 -43.07
C TYR A 116 -6.77 0.91 -42.44
N ILE A 117 -7.76 1.33 -43.22
CA ILE A 117 -8.95 2.04 -42.71
C ILE A 117 -9.73 1.14 -41.72
N SER A 118 -9.97 -0.13 -42.06
CA SER A 118 -10.70 -1.06 -41.20
C SER A 118 -9.97 -1.30 -39.88
N ILE A 119 -8.65 -1.51 -39.91
CA ILE A 119 -7.86 -1.71 -38.70
C ILE A 119 -7.86 -0.43 -37.84
N VAL A 120 -7.60 0.74 -38.43
CA VAL A 120 -7.49 1.98 -37.65
C VAL A 120 -8.84 2.40 -37.07
N LEU A 121 -9.88 2.48 -37.90
CA LEU A 121 -11.21 2.99 -37.50
C LEU A 121 -12.12 1.92 -36.92
N GLY A 122 -12.01 0.68 -37.37
CA GLY A 122 -12.83 -0.45 -36.94
C GLY A 122 -12.25 -1.26 -35.79
N GLU A 123 -10.95 -1.17 -35.51
CA GLU A 123 -10.32 -1.99 -34.46
C GLU A 123 -9.51 -1.15 -33.47
N LEU A 124 -8.40 -0.54 -33.87
CA LEU A 124 -7.44 0.10 -32.97
C LEU A 124 -8.01 1.31 -32.22
N TYR A 125 -8.63 2.25 -32.93
CA TYR A 125 -9.18 3.46 -32.29
C TYR A 125 -10.35 3.13 -31.35
N PRO A 126 -11.34 2.29 -31.73
CA PRO A 126 -12.40 1.84 -30.83
C PRO A 126 -11.87 1.12 -29.58
N LYS A 127 -10.84 0.26 -29.72
CA LYS A 127 -10.20 -0.40 -28.58
C LYS A 127 -9.56 0.61 -27.61
N ARG A 128 -8.93 1.67 -28.13
CA ARG A 128 -8.39 2.76 -27.29
C ARG A 128 -9.49 3.50 -26.51
N ILE A 129 -10.63 3.77 -27.14
CA ILE A 129 -11.77 4.38 -26.44
C ILE A 129 -12.31 3.44 -25.36
N ALA A 130 -12.43 2.15 -25.68
CA ALA A 130 -12.96 1.14 -24.77
C ALA A 130 -12.16 1.02 -23.47
N MET A 131 -10.83 1.14 -23.52
CA MET A 131 -10.00 1.08 -22.31
C MET A 131 -10.35 2.17 -21.28
N ASN A 132 -10.75 3.36 -21.75
CA ASN A 132 -11.11 4.48 -20.87
C ASN A 132 -12.57 4.44 -20.39
N LEU A 133 -13.46 3.74 -21.09
CA LEU A 133 -14.91 3.71 -20.83
C LEU A 133 -15.44 2.28 -20.57
N LYS A 134 -14.56 1.38 -20.12
CA LYS A 134 -14.77 -0.07 -20.04
C LYS A 134 -16.05 -0.48 -19.30
N ASP A 135 -16.31 0.07 -18.11
CA ASP A 135 -17.48 -0.28 -17.30
C ASP A 135 -18.80 0.01 -18.04
N ASN A 136 -18.95 1.24 -18.52
CA ASN A 136 -20.17 1.71 -19.17
C ASN A 136 -20.39 1.02 -20.52
N LEU A 137 -19.32 0.74 -21.26
CA LEU A 137 -19.41 0.10 -22.56
C LEU A 137 -19.75 -1.39 -22.42
N ALA A 138 -19.08 -2.11 -21.51
CA ALA A 138 -19.29 -3.54 -21.30
C ALA A 138 -20.72 -3.84 -20.84
N VAL A 139 -21.25 -3.08 -19.87
CA VAL A 139 -22.63 -3.23 -19.40
C VAL A 139 -23.66 -3.03 -20.53
N ARG A 140 -23.44 -2.05 -21.41
CA ARG A 140 -24.33 -1.77 -22.54
C ARG A 140 -24.20 -2.80 -23.66
N ALA A 141 -22.99 -3.32 -23.89
CA ALA A 141 -22.71 -4.29 -24.94
C ALA A 141 -23.17 -5.72 -24.57
N ALA A 142 -23.11 -6.09 -23.28
CA ALA A 142 -23.48 -7.41 -22.78
C ALA A 142 -24.80 -7.98 -23.36
N PRO A 143 -25.95 -7.28 -23.32
CA PRO A 143 -27.21 -7.83 -23.85
C PRO A 143 -27.17 -8.08 -25.36
N VAL A 144 -26.50 -7.21 -26.13
CA VAL A 144 -26.35 -7.36 -27.58
C VAL A 144 -25.52 -8.60 -27.89
N ILE A 145 -24.46 -8.82 -27.13
CA ILE A 145 -23.54 -9.95 -27.34
C ILE A 145 -24.19 -11.27 -26.93
N ILE A 146 -24.95 -11.30 -25.81
CA ILE A 146 -25.74 -12.47 -25.42
C ILE A 146 -26.74 -12.85 -26.53
N PHE A 147 -27.42 -11.85 -27.10
CA PHE A 147 -28.38 -12.09 -28.18
C PHE A 147 -27.70 -12.64 -29.44
N LEU A 148 -26.61 -12.01 -29.88
CA LEU A 148 -25.86 -12.46 -31.05
C LEU A 148 -25.24 -13.84 -30.83
N GLY A 149 -24.70 -14.11 -29.64
CA GLY A 149 -24.14 -15.40 -29.27
C GLY A 149 -25.15 -16.54 -29.40
N LYS A 150 -26.43 -16.29 -29.12
CA LYS A 150 -27.51 -17.26 -29.38
C LYS A 150 -27.71 -17.52 -30.87
N ILE A 151 -27.61 -16.50 -31.71
CA ILE A 151 -27.76 -16.62 -33.17
C ILE A 151 -26.58 -17.41 -33.77
N VAL A 152 -25.35 -17.07 -33.38
CA VAL A 152 -24.13 -17.71 -33.91
C VAL A 152 -23.71 -18.96 -33.12
N SER A 153 -24.53 -19.41 -32.16
CA SER A 153 -24.24 -20.54 -31.27
C SER A 153 -23.77 -21.81 -31.99
N PRO A 154 -24.34 -22.23 -33.14
CA PRO A 154 -23.83 -23.42 -33.85
C PRO A 154 -22.39 -23.27 -34.32
N PHE A 155 -21.99 -22.07 -34.75
CA PHE A 155 -20.62 -21.78 -35.18
C PHE A 155 -19.68 -21.67 -33.98
N VAL A 156 -20.12 -21.02 -32.91
CA VAL A 156 -19.37 -20.94 -31.66
C VAL A 156 -19.11 -22.33 -31.08
N TRP A 157 -20.12 -23.20 -31.05
CA TRP A 157 -19.98 -24.59 -30.61
C TRP A 157 -18.91 -25.35 -31.41
N LEU A 158 -18.89 -25.18 -32.74
CA LEU A 158 -17.89 -25.82 -33.59
C LEU A 158 -16.47 -25.31 -33.30
N LEU A 159 -16.32 -24.00 -33.09
CA LEU A 159 -15.05 -23.40 -32.71
C LEU A 159 -14.59 -23.92 -31.34
N SER A 160 -15.47 -23.91 -30.33
CA SER A 160 -15.17 -24.42 -28.99
C SER A 160 -14.84 -25.92 -28.99
N ALA A 161 -15.53 -26.73 -29.79
CA ALA A 161 -15.19 -28.14 -29.95
C ALA A 161 -13.78 -28.32 -30.54
N SER A 162 -13.42 -27.47 -31.50
CA SER A 162 -12.10 -27.49 -32.14
C SER A 162 -10.99 -27.06 -31.16
N THR A 163 -11.20 -25.99 -30.38
CA THR A 163 -10.23 -25.55 -29.38
C THR A 163 -10.09 -26.54 -28.22
N ASN A 164 -11.19 -27.17 -27.80
CA ASN A 164 -11.16 -28.22 -26.76
C ASN A 164 -10.44 -29.51 -27.21
N LEU A 165 -10.47 -29.82 -28.52
CA LEU A 165 -9.67 -30.92 -29.06
C LEU A 165 -8.17 -30.60 -28.99
N LEU A 166 -7.80 -29.35 -29.29
CA LEU A 166 -6.43 -28.87 -29.21
C LEU A 166 -5.93 -28.72 -27.77
N SER A 167 -6.79 -28.35 -26.83
CA SER A 167 -6.41 -28.28 -25.41
C SER A 167 -6.10 -29.66 -24.83
N ARG A 168 -6.80 -30.72 -25.25
CA ARG A 168 -6.53 -32.10 -24.80
C ARG A 168 -5.17 -32.66 -25.20
N ILE A 169 -4.60 -32.16 -26.30
CA ILE A 169 -3.26 -32.57 -26.75
C ILE A 169 -2.16 -31.68 -26.18
N THR A 170 -2.52 -30.60 -25.48
CA THR A 170 -1.59 -29.64 -24.91
C THR A 170 -1.54 -29.85 -23.39
N PRO A 171 -0.38 -30.14 -22.78
CA PRO A 171 -0.26 -30.39 -21.34
C PRO A 171 -0.26 -29.07 -20.54
N MET A 172 -1.30 -28.26 -20.68
CA MET A 172 -1.52 -27.01 -19.94
C MET A 172 -2.96 -26.94 -19.43
N LYS A 173 -3.15 -26.36 -18.26
CA LYS A 173 -4.48 -25.94 -17.78
C LYS A 173 -4.76 -24.56 -18.37
N PHE A 174 -5.96 -24.37 -18.91
CA PHE A 174 -6.38 -23.12 -19.55
C PHE A 174 -7.52 -22.42 -18.79
N ASP A 175 -7.87 -22.93 -17.60
CA ASP A 175 -8.90 -22.38 -16.72
C ASP A 175 -8.21 -21.63 -15.56
N ASP A 176 -7.78 -20.39 -15.81
CA ASP A 176 -7.14 -19.52 -14.81
C ASP A 176 -8.12 -18.42 -14.38
N ALA A 177 -9.25 -18.83 -13.78
CA ALA A 177 -10.21 -17.88 -13.22
C ALA A 177 -9.86 -17.40 -11.81
N ASP A 178 -9.04 -18.16 -11.07
CA ASP A 178 -8.80 -17.97 -9.64
C ASP A 178 -7.30 -18.06 -9.32
N GLU A 179 -6.47 -17.22 -9.96
CA GLU A 179 -5.13 -16.99 -9.41
C GLU A 179 -5.33 -16.21 -8.11
N LYS A 180 -5.31 -16.95 -6.98
CA LYS A 180 -5.44 -16.36 -5.66
C LYS A 180 -4.24 -15.47 -5.44
N MET A 181 -4.51 -14.22 -5.06
CA MET A 181 -3.46 -13.26 -4.76
C MET A 181 -2.57 -13.80 -3.65
N THR A 182 -1.26 -13.74 -3.84
CA THR A 182 -0.30 -14.10 -2.80
C THR A 182 -0.18 -12.97 -1.76
N ARG A 183 0.42 -13.26 -0.60
CA ARG A 183 0.71 -12.24 0.41
C ARG A 183 1.58 -11.13 -0.18
N ASP A 184 2.64 -11.51 -0.88
CA ASP A 184 3.58 -10.60 -1.52
C ASP A 184 2.89 -9.69 -2.55
N GLU A 185 1.88 -10.19 -3.26
CA GLU A 185 1.08 -9.38 -4.18
C GLU A 185 0.17 -8.38 -3.46
N ILE A 186 -0.39 -8.75 -2.30
CA ILE A 186 -1.15 -7.83 -1.44
C ILE A 186 -0.23 -6.74 -0.90
N GLU A 187 0.94 -7.11 -0.38
CA GLU A 187 1.93 -6.16 0.13
C GLU A 187 2.39 -5.20 -0.97
N TYR A 188 2.74 -5.73 -2.14
CA TYR A 188 3.10 -4.92 -3.30
C TYR A 188 2.00 -3.94 -3.70
N MET A 189 0.73 -4.36 -3.67
CA MET A 189 -0.39 -3.47 -3.93
C MET A 189 -0.52 -2.36 -2.90
N LEU A 190 -0.33 -2.66 -1.61
CA LEU A 190 -0.40 -1.67 -0.53
C LEU A 190 0.69 -0.61 -0.67
N THR A 191 1.94 -1.02 -0.91
CA THR A 191 3.06 -0.08 -1.15
C THR A 191 2.83 0.79 -2.40
N LYS A 192 2.10 0.27 -3.41
CA LYS A 192 1.74 1.02 -4.63
C LYS A 192 0.52 1.91 -4.49
N SER A 193 -0.14 1.91 -3.32
CA SER A 193 -1.41 2.59 -3.07
C SER A 193 -1.26 3.95 -2.37
N GLU A 194 -0.09 4.58 -2.43
CA GLU A 194 0.21 5.89 -1.82
C GLU A 194 -0.76 7.03 -2.23
N GLU A 195 -1.41 6.94 -3.39
CA GLU A 195 -2.45 7.92 -3.79
C GLU A 195 -3.81 7.71 -3.09
N THR A 196 -3.99 6.60 -2.38
CA THR A 196 -5.27 6.17 -1.80
C THR A 196 -5.23 5.85 -0.31
N LEU A 197 -4.06 5.54 0.24
CA LEU A 197 -3.83 5.28 1.67
C LEU A 197 -2.76 6.25 2.17
N ASP A 198 -2.95 6.75 3.40
CA ASP A 198 -1.95 7.60 4.05
C ASP A 198 -0.75 6.76 4.51
N ALA A 199 0.42 7.41 4.70
CA ALA A 199 1.66 6.72 5.08
C ALA A 199 1.49 5.91 6.39
N ASP A 200 0.83 6.51 7.38
CA ASP A 200 0.54 5.87 8.67
C ASP A 200 -0.35 4.62 8.51
N GLU A 201 -1.31 4.64 7.56
CA GLU A 201 -2.16 3.48 7.28
C GLU A 201 -1.36 2.33 6.64
N ILE A 202 -0.40 2.67 5.77
CA ILE A 202 0.49 1.69 5.15
C ILE A 202 1.41 1.06 6.21
N GLU A 203 1.98 1.88 7.10
CA GLU A 203 2.82 1.41 8.20
C GLU A 203 2.06 0.46 9.13
N MET A 204 0.83 0.83 9.52
CA MET A 204 0.00 -0.06 10.34
C MET A 204 -0.31 -1.40 9.68
N LEU A 205 -0.62 -1.38 8.38
CA LEU A 205 -0.87 -2.62 7.65
C LEU A 205 0.39 -3.50 7.55
N GLN A 206 1.55 -2.89 7.34
CA GLN A 206 2.84 -3.60 7.35
C GLN A 206 3.12 -4.21 8.72
N GLY A 207 2.87 -3.47 9.81
CA GLY A 207 2.98 -3.97 11.18
C GLY A 207 2.07 -5.18 11.43
N ILE A 208 0.83 -5.16 10.93
CA ILE A 208 -0.06 -6.35 11.03
C ILE A 208 0.53 -7.55 10.29
N PHE A 209 1.17 -7.33 9.13
CA PHE A 209 1.83 -8.41 8.38
C PHE A 209 3.16 -8.86 9.00
N SER A 210 3.79 -8.13 9.92
CA SER A 210 5.04 -8.60 10.55
C SER A 210 4.79 -9.52 11.75
N LEU A 211 3.62 -9.44 12.39
CA LEU A 211 3.34 -10.15 13.66
C LEU A 211 3.43 -11.68 13.57
N ASP A 212 3.15 -12.29 12.41
CA ASP A 212 3.25 -13.74 12.24
C ASP A 212 4.66 -14.21 11.88
N GLU A 213 5.59 -13.28 11.64
CA GLU A 213 7.00 -13.55 11.39
C GLU A 213 7.86 -13.31 12.64
N LEU A 214 7.41 -12.42 13.54
CA LEU A 214 8.09 -12.06 14.77
C LEU A 214 7.84 -13.07 15.90
N MET A 215 8.90 -13.40 16.63
CA MET A 215 8.85 -14.18 17.87
C MET A 215 8.81 -13.27 19.11
N ALA A 216 8.19 -13.74 20.18
CA ALA A 216 8.07 -13.01 21.44
C ALA A 216 9.43 -12.52 22.00
N ARG A 217 10.51 -13.30 21.82
CA ARG A 217 11.87 -12.89 22.22
C ARG A 217 12.42 -11.65 21.50
N GLU A 218 11.88 -11.31 20.33
CA GLU A 218 12.33 -10.16 19.54
C GLU A 218 11.76 -8.85 20.11
N LEU A 219 10.62 -8.92 20.79
CA LEU A 219 9.92 -7.79 21.42
C LEU A 219 10.09 -7.75 22.94
N MET A 220 10.79 -8.73 23.53
CA MET A 220 10.83 -8.86 24.98
C MET A 220 11.70 -7.79 25.65
N VAL A 221 11.28 -7.37 26.83
CA VAL A 221 12.19 -6.77 27.81
C VAL A 221 13.02 -7.90 28.42
N PRO A 222 14.35 -7.95 28.20
CA PRO A 222 15.17 -9.04 28.69
C PRO A 222 15.16 -9.10 30.23
N ARG A 223 15.32 -10.29 30.81
CA ARG A 223 15.37 -10.48 32.28
C ARG A 223 16.36 -9.55 32.99
N THR A 224 17.47 -9.21 32.34
CA THR A 224 18.49 -8.30 32.92
C THR A 224 17.99 -6.89 33.10
N ASP A 225 17.05 -6.45 32.25
CA ASP A 225 16.58 -5.07 32.15
C ASP A 225 15.19 -4.93 32.79
N ALA A 226 14.48 -6.05 32.97
CA ALA A 226 13.20 -6.09 33.65
C ALA A 226 13.28 -5.64 35.11
N PHE A 227 12.43 -4.67 35.48
CA PHE A 227 12.21 -4.29 36.88
C PHE A 227 11.38 -5.37 37.58
N MET A 228 11.96 -5.99 38.61
CA MET A 228 11.37 -7.10 39.35
C MET A 228 11.76 -7.01 40.82
N VAL A 229 10.96 -7.60 41.71
CA VAL A 229 11.20 -7.59 43.16
C VAL A 229 11.33 -9.00 43.73
N ASP A 230 12.26 -9.21 44.67
CA ASP A 230 12.38 -10.48 45.38
C ASP A 230 11.36 -10.54 46.53
N ILE A 231 10.61 -11.62 46.65
CA ILE A 231 9.67 -11.82 47.76
C ILE A 231 10.36 -11.98 49.12
N GLN A 232 11.67 -12.24 49.14
CA GLN A 232 12.48 -12.38 50.35
C GLN A 232 12.94 -11.04 50.94
N ASP A 233 12.88 -9.96 50.16
CA ASP A 233 13.26 -8.62 50.62
C ASP A 233 12.25 -8.06 51.64
N ASP A 234 12.66 -6.99 52.34
CA ASP A 234 11.76 -6.34 53.29
C ASP A 234 10.52 -5.79 52.57
N THR A 235 9.34 -6.10 53.10
CA THR A 235 8.07 -5.73 52.45
C THR A 235 7.94 -4.23 52.24
N LYS A 236 8.49 -3.41 53.14
CA LYS A 236 8.44 -1.96 53.00
C LYS A 236 9.38 -1.49 51.88
N GLU A 237 10.58 -2.06 51.77
CA GLU A 237 11.52 -1.78 50.68
C GLU A 237 10.94 -2.16 49.31
N ILE A 238 10.27 -3.32 49.22
CA ILE A 238 9.55 -3.75 48.01
C ILE A 238 8.47 -2.73 47.64
N ILE A 239 7.63 -2.32 48.59
CA ILE A 239 6.56 -1.35 48.34
C ILE A 239 7.15 0.00 47.89
N GLU A 240 8.18 0.49 48.58
CA GLU A 240 8.84 1.76 48.24
C GLU A 240 9.49 1.72 46.84
N SER A 241 10.08 0.58 46.45
CA SER A 241 10.66 0.42 45.12
C SER A 241 9.59 0.35 44.02
N ILE A 242 8.48 -0.36 44.25
CA ILE A 242 7.34 -0.41 43.33
C ILE A 242 6.75 0.98 43.12
N LEU A 243 6.49 1.72 44.20
CA LEU A 243 5.83 3.03 44.12
C LEU A 243 6.72 4.15 43.54
N LYS A 244 8.03 3.89 43.35
CA LYS A 244 8.94 4.81 42.64
C LYS A 244 8.89 4.63 41.13
N GLN A 245 8.35 3.54 40.64
CA GLN A 245 8.22 3.24 39.22
C GLN A 245 6.81 3.57 38.72
N SER A 246 6.68 3.86 37.41
CA SER A 246 5.40 4.07 36.73
C SER A 246 4.70 2.77 36.31
N PHE A 247 5.31 1.61 36.55
CA PHE A 247 4.77 0.33 36.08
C PHE A 247 3.47 -0.09 36.79
N SER A 248 2.52 -0.59 36.00
CA SER A 248 1.24 -1.11 36.50
C SER A 248 1.32 -2.53 37.04
N ARG A 249 2.26 -3.33 36.52
CA ARG A 249 2.46 -4.76 36.80
C ARG A 249 3.94 -5.03 37.01
N ILE A 250 4.29 -5.67 38.13
CA ILE A 250 5.67 -5.92 38.52
C ILE A 250 5.84 -7.42 38.78
N PRO A 251 6.74 -8.12 38.08
CA PRO A 251 7.07 -9.51 38.39
C PRO A 251 7.74 -9.65 39.76
N VAL A 252 7.35 -10.72 40.45
CA VAL A 252 7.89 -11.10 41.76
C VAL A 252 8.56 -12.45 41.63
N TYR A 253 9.82 -12.53 42.05
CA TYR A 253 10.59 -13.77 42.06
C TYR A 253 10.93 -14.21 43.49
N ASP A 254 11.43 -15.43 43.65
CA ASP A 254 11.84 -16.00 44.94
C ASP A 254 13.30 -16.44 44.89
N GLY A 255 14.19 -15.59 45.41
CA GLY A 255 15.63 -15.77 45.47
C GLY A 255 16.36 -15.58 44.13
N ASP A 256 16.02 -16.40 43.12
CA ASP A 256 16.58 -16.30 41.76
C ASP A 256 15.59 -15.62 40.82
N LYS A 257 16.05 -14.67 39.99
CA LYS A 257 15.23 -13.97 39.00
C LYS A 257 14.60 -14.93 37.98
N ASP A 258 15.19 -16.10 37.80
CA ASP A 258 14.66 -17.15 36.93
C ASP A 258 13.33 -17.74 37.47
N ASN A 259 13.10 -17.63 38.78
CA ASN A 259 11.98 -18.22 39.48
C ASN A 259 10.89 -17.18 39.80
N VAL A 260 10.14 -16.77 38.76
CA VAL A 260 8.99 -15.87 38.91
C VAL A 260 7.81 -16.62 39.54
N ILE A 261 7.33 -16.13 40.68
CA ILE A 261 6.24 -16.75 41.44
C ILE A 261 4.90 -16.03 41.31
N GLY A 262 4.87 -14.84 40.71
CA GLY A 262 3.66 -14.06 40.53
C GLY A 262 3.88 -12.64 40.02
N LEU A 263 2.79 -11.93 39.78
CA LEU A 263 2.78 -10.50 39.43
C LEU A 263 2.09 -9.70 40.53
N ILE A 264 2.61 -8.52 40.87
CA ILE A 264 1.92 -7.52 41.68
C ILE A 264 1.34 -6.47 40.75
N HIS A 265 0.02 -6.24 40.85
CA HIS A 265 -0.60 -5.08 40.24
C HIS A 265 -0.61 -3.91 41.22
N THR A 266 -0.01 -2.78 40.84
CA THR A 266 0.13 -1.57 41.67
C THR A 266 -1.19 -1.09 42.28
N LYS A 267 -2.30 -1.16 41.52
CA LYS A 267 -3.64 -0.83 42.03
C LYS A 267 -4.10 -1.75 43.16
N ARG A 268 -3.83 -3.06 43.09
CA ARG A 268 -4.17 -4.02 44.16
C ARG A 268 -3.31 -3.77 45.40
N LEU A 269 -2.02 -3.47 45.21
CA LEU A 269 -1.12 -3.12 46.29
C LEU A 269 -1.62 -1.88 47.05
N LEU A 270 -1.94 -0.80 46.33
CA LEU A 270 -2.48 0.43 46.91
C LEU A 270 -3.81 0.19 47.65
N ASN A 271 -4.71 -0.63 47.08
CA ASN A 271 -5.97 -0.97 47.71
C ASN A 271 -5.79 -1.75 49.03
N GLU A 272 -4.89 -2.74 49.06
CA GLU A 272 -4.58 -3.46 50.30
C GLU A 272 -3.91 -2.56 51.34
N GLY A 273 -3.00 -1.68 50.91
CA GLY A 273 -2.37 -0.69 51.78
C GLY A 273 -3.39 0.29 52.39
N PHE A 274 -4.43 0.64 51.63
CA PHE A 274 -5.52 1.48 52.13
C PHE A 274 -6.40 0.75 53.17
N ILE A 275 -6.72 -0.53 52.95
CA ILE A 275 -7.61 -1.31 53.83
C ILE A 275 -6.90 -1.74 55.12
N ASN A 276 -5.69 -2.27 55.00
CA ASN A 276 -4.97 -2.95 56.08
C ASN A 276 -3.78 -2.14 56.64
N GLY A 277 -3.40 -1.05 55.97
CA GLY A 277 -2.17 -0.31 56.23
C GLY A 277 -0.97 -0.95 55.53
N PHE A 278 -0.06 -0.13 55.00
CA PHE A 278 1.14 -0.60 54.28
C PHE A 278 2.05 -1.50 55.13
N ASP A 279 2.11 -1.27 56.45
CA ASP A 279 2.93 -2.07 57.37
C ASP A 279 2.40 -3.51 57.58
N ASN A 280 1.16 -3.80 57.20
CA ASN A 280 0.51 -5.09 57.43
C ASN A 280 0.24 -5.87 56.13
N ILE A 281 0.75 -5.41 54.99
CA ILE A 281 0.52 -6.07 53.70
C ILE A 281 1.25 -7.41 53.67
N VAL A 282 0.55 -8.45 53.23
CA VAL A 282 1.14 -9.76 52.94
C VAL A 282 1.22 -9.92 51.42
N LEU A 283 2.38 -9.64 50.83
CA LEU A 283 2.57 -9.61 49.37
C LEU A 283 2.11 -10.90 48.68
N ARG A 284 2.39 -12.07 49.26
CA ARG A 284 1.95 -13.37 48.70
C ARG A 284 0.43 -13.49 48.50
N LYS A 285 -0.40 -12.74 49.23
CA LYS A 285 -1.87 -12.77 49.08
C LYS A 285 -2.38 -11.91 47.92
N ILE A 286 -1.59 -10.97 47.44
CA ILE A 286 -1.96 -10.07 46.33
C ILE A 286 -1.33 -10.46 44.99
N LEU A 287 -0.46 -11.46 44.99
CA LEU A 287 0.11 -12.01 43.76
C LEU A 287 -0.99 -12.49 42.81
N GLN A 288 -0.78 -12.20 41.53
CA GLN A 288 -1.54 -12.74 40.42
C GLN A 288 -0.71 -13.80 39.71
N GLU A 289 -1.39 -14.82 39.21
CA GLU A 289 -0.75 -15.87 38.40
C GLU A 289 -0.26 -15.25 37.09
N PRO A 290 1.03 -15.38 36.73
CA PRO A 290 1.55 -14.89 35.45
C PRO A 290 1.09 -15.80 34.32
N LEU A 291 0.94 -15.23 33.11
CA LEU A 291 0.91 -16.02 31.89
C LEU A 291 2.34 -16.41 31.53
N PHE A 292 2.64 -17.70 31.50
CA PHE A 292 3.94 -18.21 31.06
C PHE A 292 3.85 -18.77 29.65
N VAL A 293 4.75 -18.33 28.78
CA VAL A 293 4.83 -18.78 27.38
C VAL A 293 6.29 -19.00 26.98
N PRO A 294 6.59 -19.87 26.00
CA PRO A 294 7.94 -19.99 25.46
C PRO A 294 8.39 -18.70 24.77
N GLU A 295 9.67 -18.34 24.87
CA GLU A 295 10.24 -17.17 24.17
C GLU A 295 10.17 -17.28 22.63
N THR A 296 9.96 -18.49 22.11
CA THR A 296 9.85 -18.80 20.67
C THR A 296 8.42 -18.75 20.12
N MET A 297 7.43 -18.41 20.95
CA MET A 297 6.04 -18.22 20.50
C MET A 297 5.96 -17.05 19.53
N PHE A 298 5.22 -17.20 18.42
CA PHE A 298 4.97 -16.10 17.49
C PHE A 298 4.09 -15.02 18.15
N VAL A 299 4.32 -13.77 17.74
CA VAL A 299 3.68 -12.60 18.34
C VAL A 299 2.18 -12.60 18.11
N ASP A 300 1.70 -13.00 16.93
CA ASP A 300 0.28 -13.10 16.63
C ASP A 300 -0.46 -14.11 17.53
N ASP A 301 0.19 -15.23 17.86
CA ASP A 301 -0.32 -16.24 18.79
C ASP A 301 -0.24 -15.76 20.24
N LEU A 302 0.84 -15.05 20.62
CA LEU A 302 0.95 -14.43 21.94
C LEU A 302 -0.14 -13.38 22.16
N LEU A 303 -0.43 -12.55 21.15
CA LEU A 303 -1.51 -11.57 21.18
C LEU A 303 -2.87 -12.25 21.38
N LYS A 304 -3.14 -13.37 20.69
CA LYS A 304 -4.35 -14.18 20.90
C LYS A 304 -4.41 -14.71 22.33
N GLU A 305 -3.30 -15.22 22.87
CA GLU A 305 -3.25 -15.80 24.22
C GLU A 305 -3.48 -14.75 25.31
N LEU A 306 -2.83 -13.59 25.22
CA LEU A 306 -3.02 -12.45 26.12
C LEU A 306 -4.49 -11.99 26.11
N ARG A 307 -5.10 -11.90 24.92
CA ARG A 307 -6.52 -11.53 24.78
C ARG A 307 -7.47 -12.58 25.36
N ASN A 308 -7.24 -13.86 25.10
CA ASN A 308 -8.09 -14.96 25.57
C ASN A 308 -8.04 -15.11 27.09
N THR A 309 -6.85 -14.94 27.67
CA THR A 309 -6.64 -15.03 29.12
C THR A 309 -6.91 -13.71 29.85
N GLN A 310 -7.17 -12.63 29.11
CA GLN A 310 -7.33 -11.26 29.61
C GLN A 310 -6.12 -10.76 30.42
N ASN A 311 -4.94 -11.33 30.12
CA ASN A 311 -3.67 -10.84 30.64
C ASN A 311 -3.16 -9.68 29.80
N GLN A 312 -2.25 -8.90 30.37
CA GLN A 312 -1.61 -7.75 29.71
C GLN A 312 -0.08 -7.86 29.76
N MET A 313 0.43 -8.95 30.32
CA MET A 313 1.85 -9.24 30.46
C MET A 313 2.03 -10.76 30.44
N ALA A 314 3.01 -11.22 29.70
CA ALA A 314 3.47 -12.60 29.68
C ALA A 314 4.93 -12.67 30.15
N ILE A 315 5.26 -13.69 30.93
CA ILE A 315 6.62 -14.04 31.29
C ILE A 315 7.12 -15.08 30.29
N LEU A 316 8.20 -14.76 29.59
CA LEU A 316 8.79 -15.62 28.59
C LEU A 316 9.76 -16.60 29.26
N LEU A 317 9.65 -17.87 28.89
CA LEU A 317 10.51 -18.94 29.40
C LEU A 317 11.49 -19.41 28.32
N ASP A 318 12.73 -19.66 28.74
CA ASP A 318 13.74 -20.32 27.92
C ASP A 318 13.51 -21.85 27.86
N GLU A 319 14.38 -22.57 27.15
CA GLU A 319 14.26 -24.03 26.99
C GLU A 319 14.53 -24.82 28.28
N TYR A 320 15.10 -24.17 29.30
CA TYR A 320 15.39 -24.74 30.61
C TYR A 320 14.30 -24.42 31.64
N GLY A 321 13.30 -23.61 31.27
CA GLY A 321 12.19 -23.19 32.11
C GLY A 321 12.51 -22.00 33.01
N GLY A 322 13.65 -21.33 32.80
CA GLY A 322 13.98 -20.07 33.46
C GLY A 322 13.34 -18.89 32.73
N MET A 323 13.17 -17.77 33.44
CA MET A 323 12.74 -16.52 32.80
C MET A 323 13.79 -16.05 31.77
N ALA A 324 13.36 -15.88 30.52
CA ALA A 324 14.12 -15.20 29.48
C ALA A 324 13.88 -13.68 29.49
N GLY A 325 12.61 -13.29 29.67
CA GLY A 325 12.17 -11.91 29.64
C GLY A 325 10.67 -11.77 29.91
N LEU A 326 10.12 -10.61 29.62
CA LEU A 326 8.68 -10.36 29.64
C LEU A 326 8.25 -9.56 28.41
N VAL A 327 6.99 -9.72 28.03
CA VAL A 327 6.33 -8.95 26.96
C VAL A 327 5.00 -8.48 27.48
N THR A 328 4.63 -7.25 27.17
CA THR A 328 3.35 -6.64 27.48
C THR A 328 2.44 -6.56 26.26
N LEU A 329 1.15 -6.32 26.46
CA LEU A 329 0.23 -6.14 25.33
C LEU A 329 0.58 -4.87 24.55
N GLU A 330 1.06 -3.86 25.26
CA GLU A 330 1.50 -2.58 24.76
C GLU A 330 2.66 -2.76 23.76
N ASP A 331 3.70 -3.53 24.11
CA ASP A 331 4.83 -3.84 23.21
C ASP A 331 4.38 -4.54 21.91
N LEU A 332 3.34 -5.37 21.98
CA LEU A 332 2.80 -6.04 20.78
C LEU A 332 1.98 -5.11 19.88
N LEU A 333 1.36 -4.09 20.46
CA LEU A 333 0.58 -3.11 19.71
C LEU A 333 1.47 -2.05 19.08
N GLU A 334 2.61 -1.74 19.71
CA GLU A 334 3.63 -0.84 19.18
C GLU A 334 4.16 -1.32 17.82
N GLU A 335 4.34 -2.62 17.62
CA GLU A 335 4.71 -3.18 16.29
C GLU A 335 3.67 -2.92 15.19
N ILE A 336 2.41 -2.68 15.57
CA ILE A 336 1.36 -2.32 14.61
C ILE A 336 1.27 -0.82 14.46
N VAL A 337 1.24 -0.07 15.56
CA VAL A 337 0.86 1.34 15.56
C VAL A 337 2.07 2.27 15.39
N GLY A 338 3.28 1.74 15.53
CA GLY A 338 4.48 2.53 15.75
C GLY A 338 4.62 2.96 17.22
N GLU A 339 5.68 3.71 17.53
CA GLU A 339 5.96 4.19 18.89
C GLU A 339 4.76 5.01 19.41
N ILE A 340 4.19 4.58 20.53
CA ILE A 340 3.10 5.29 21.21
C ILE A 340 3.71 5.97 22.42
N ASP A 341 3.79 7.30 22.41
CA ASP A 341 4.17 8.06 23.61
C ASP A 341 3.14 7.80 24.73
N ASP A 342 3.56 7.18 25.82
CA ASP A 342 2.71 6.95 26.99
C ASP A 342 2.48 8.28 27.75
N GLU A 343 1.36 8.40 28.47
CA GLU A 343 1.09 9.57 29.32
C GLU A 343 2.17 9.75 30.43
N THR A 344 2.93 8.68 30.72
CA THR A 344 4.05 8.70 31.67
C THR A 344 5.42 8.92 31.02
N ASP A 345 5.50 8.84 29.70
CA ASP A 345 6.66 9.33 28.98
C ASP A 345 6.70 10.83 29.18
N LYS A 346 7.85 11.32 29.64
CA LYS A 346 8.09 12.76 29.58
C LYS A 346 8.09 13.05 28.09
N ALA A 347 7.02 13.68 27.59
CA ALA A 347 7.03 14.34 26.29
C ALA A 347 8.41 14.94 26.12
N GLU A 348 9.22 14.40 25.20
CA GLU A 348 10.58 14.86 25.08
C GLU A 348 10.47 16.35 24.81
N ILE A 349 10.93 17.17 25.75
CA ILE A 349 10.87 18.62 25.59
C ILE A 349 11.76 18.88 24.38
N GLU A 350 11.15 19.19 23.25
CA GLU A 350 11.82 19.31 21.95
C GLU A 350 12.96 20.33 22.01
N VAL A 351 12.86 21.32 22.92
CA VAL A 351 13.88 22.34 23.16
C VAL A 351 14.21 22.47 24.65
N HIS A 352 15.46 22.17 25.01
CA HIS A 352 16.02 22.39 26.35
C HIS A 352 16.99 23.57 26.36
N GLU A 353 16.67 24.66 27.05
CA GLU A 353 17.60 25.76 27.29
C GLU A 353 18.68 25.35 28.32
N ILE A 354 19.96 25.50 27.96
CA ILE A 354 21.11 25.11 28.79
C ILE A 354 22.03 26.29 29.15
N GLY A 355 21.77 27.48 28.62
CA GLY A 355 22.49 28.72 28.90
C GLY A 355 21.90 29.90 28.15
N GLU A 356 22.40 31.12 28.38
CA GLU A 356 21.96 32.31 27.65
C GLU A 356 22.10 32.07 26.14
N ASN A 357 20.95 32.11 25.44
CA ASN A 357 20.80 31.81 24.02
C ASN A 357 21.40 30.49 23.53
N THR A 358 21.49 29.48 24.41
CA THR A 358 22.02 28.16 24.06
C THR A 358 21.02 27.07 24.41
N TYR A 359 20.67 26.26 23.42
CA TYR A 359 19.62 25.26 23.50
C TYR A 359 20.13 23.89 23.04
N ILE A 360 19.52 22.82 23.56
CA ILE A 360 19.62 21.47 23.05
C ILE A 360 18.27 21.11 22.46
N VAL A 361 18.24 20.90 21.16
CA VAL A 361 17.05 20.59 20.39
C VAL A 361 17.04 19.12 20.01
N LEU A 362 15.88 18.49 20.08
CA LEU A 362 15.69 17.11 19.65
C LEU A 362 15.82 17.02 18.13
N GLY A 363 16.58 16.03 17.66
CA GLY A 363 16.87 15.90 16.22
C GLY A 363 15.64 15.69 15.34
N THR A 364 14.56 15.16 15.91
CA THR A 364 13.28 14.90 15.24
C THR A 364 12.37 16.12 15.14
N MET A 365 12.68 17.24 15.83
CA MET A 365 11.89 18.48 15.73
C MET A 365 11.78 18.92 14.27
N THR A 366 10.57 19.22 13.81
CA THR A 366 10.35 19.63 12.42
C THR A 366 10.91 21.01 12.15
N LEU A 367 11.25 21.31 10.89
CA LEU A 367 11.71 22.66 10.51
C LEU A 367 10.65 23.72 10.77
N ASN A 368 9.36 23.40 10.63
CA ASN A 368 8.27 24.32 10.92
C ASN A 368 8.23 24.68 12.41
N ASP A 369 8.27 23.68 13.29
CA ASP A 369 8.26 23.90 14.74
C ASP A 369 9.52 24.63 15.19
N PHE A 370 10.67 24.29 14.59
CA PHE A 370 11.94 24.96 14.83
C PHE A 370 11.88 26.45 14.45
N ASN A 371 11.35 26.74 13.27
CA ASN A 371 11.15 28.11 12.75
C ASN A 371 10.20 28.91 13.64
N GLU A 372 9.09 28.31 14.08
CA GLU A 372 8.12 28.95 14.98
C GLU A 372 8.75 29.23 16.34
N TYR A 373 9.47 28.27 16.92
CA TYR A 373 10.05 28.41 18.26
C TYR A 373 11.17 29.45 18.32
N PHE A 374 12.08 29.44 17.34
CA PHE A 374 13.23 30.35 17.33
C PHE A 374 12.99 31.64 16.56
N GLU A 375 11.81 31.81 15.95
CA GLU A 375 11.45 32.89 15.01
C GLU A 375 12.56 33.08 13.96
N VAL A 376 12.77 32.02 13.19
CA VAL A 376 13.73 31.95 12.07
C VAL A 376 13.04 31.31 10.87
N GLU A 377 13.72 31.31 9.72
CA GLU A 377 13.21 30.76 8.47
C GLU A 377 14.33 29.93 7.82
N ILE A 378 14.37 28.65 8.17
CA ILE A 378 15.20 27.63 7.54
C ILE A 378 14.31 26.66 6.76
N GLU A 379 14.69 26.37 5.52
CA GLU A 379 13.92 25.53 4.60
C GLU A 379 14.85 24.51 3.93
N SER A 380 14.30 23.34 3.60
CA SER A 380 14.97 22.34 2.78
C SER A 380 13.96 21.58 1.94
N ASP A 381 14.32 21.29 0.69
CA ASP A 381 13.47 20.52 -0.24
C ASP A 381 13.54 19.01 0.03
N ASP A 382 14.58 18.53 0.73
CA ASP A 382 14.91 17.10 0.84
C ASP A 382 14.67 16.53 2.26
N VAL A 383 14.48 17.39 3.28
CA VAL A 383 14.41 16.97 4.68
C VAL A 383 13.46 17.85 5.51
N ASP A 384 12.71 17.21 6.41
CA ASP A 384 11.69 17.90 7.22
C ASP A 384 12.10 18.17 8.69
N THR A 385 13.24 17.61 9.14
CA THR A 385 13.68 17.68 10.55
C THR A 385 14.97 18.46 10.73
N ILE A 386 15.20 19.01 11.92
CA ILE A 386 16.41 19.78 12.24
C ILE A 386 17.70 18.94 12.14
N ALA A 387 17.65 17.65 12.51
CA ALA A 387 18.80 16.76 12.34
C ALA A 387 19.08 16.48 10.85
N GLY A 388 18.03 16.29 10.05
CA GLY A 388 18.14 16.14 8.60
C GLY A 388 18.77 17.38 7.97
N TYR A 389 18.25 18.57 8.30
CA TYR A 389 18.77 19.84 7.83
C TYR A 389 20.24 20.04 8.18
N TYR A 390 20.61 19.81 9.45
CA TYR A 390 21.99 19.87 9.91
C TYR A 390 22.92 18.92 9.13
N LEU A 391 22.49 17.67 8.91
CA LEU A 391 23.29 16.68 8.17
C LEU A 391 23.46 17.05 6.70
N THR A 392 22.42 17.61 6.08
CA THR A 392 22.49 18.14 4.70
C THR A 392 23.47 19.30 4.60
N CYS A 393 23.45 20.22 5.57
CA CYS A 393 24.38 21.34 5.64
C CYS A 393 25.84 20.91 5.84
N VAL A 394 26.08 19.93 6.71
CA VAL A 394 27.43 19.42 7.03
C VAL A 394 27.94 18.44 5.97
N GLY A 395 27.04 17.77 5.24
CA GLY A 395 27.37 16.87 4.12
C GLY A 395 28.00 15.54 4.53
N THR A 396 28.06 15.22 5.83
CA THR A 396 28.58 13.96 6.37
C THR A 396 27.91 13.62 7.69
N ILE A 397 27.84 12.32 8.02
CA ILE A 397 27.39 11.84 9.32
C ILE A 397 28.57 11.95 10.31
N PRO A 398 28.49 12.75 11.38
CA PRO A 398 29.59 12.89 12.34
C PRO A 398 29.80 11.60 13.15
N ASP A 399 31.05 11.29 13.52
CA ASP A 399 31.32 10.24 14.50
C ASP A 399 30.80 10.67 15.89
N PRO A 400 30.34 9.75 16.78
CA PRO A 400 29.90 10.10 18.13
C PRO A 400 30.88 10.92 18.96
N LYS A 401 32.19 10.89 18.64
CA LYS A 401 33.23 11.68 19.33
C LYS A 401 33.55 13.02 18.65
N GLU A 402 33.04 13.24 17.45
CA GLU A 402 33.30 14.44 16.67
C GLU A 402 32.24 15.50 16.95
N ARG A 403 32.65 16.78 16.94
CA ARG A 403 31.76 17.94 17.07
C ARG A 403 31.95 18.81 15.85
N ILE A 404 30.97 18.80 14.96
CA ILE A 404 30.95 19.62 13.75
C ILE A 404 29.87 20.69 13.93
N SER A 405 30.26 21.93 13.75
CA SER A 405 29.37 23.08 13.83
C SER A 405 29.10 23.63 12.43
N TYR A 406 27.87 24.05 12.19
CA TYR A 406 27.44 24.72 10.97
C TYR A 406 26.74 26.03 11.31
N GLU A 407 27.14 27.12 10.64
CA GLU A 407 26.57 28.44 10.87
C GLU A 407 25.53 28.75 9.79
N VAL A 408 24.36 29.20 10.21
CA VAL A 408 23.27 29.65 9.34
C VAL A 408 22.77 31.01 9.81
N GLU A 409 22.52 31.91 8.88
CA GLU A 409 21.91 33.22 9.15
C GLU A 409 20.47 33.21 8.64
N SER A 410 19.53 33.60 9.49
CA SER A 410 18.12 33.72 9.11
C SER A 410 17.44 34.80 9.96
N GLN A 411 16.61 35.64 9.32
CA GLN A 411 15.83 36.71 9.97
C GLN A 411 16.61 37.57 10.99
N ASN A 412 17.79 38.09 10.62
CA ASN A 412 18.69 38.88 11.49
C ASN A 412 19.23 38.15 12.73
N LYS A 413 19.16 36.81 12.74
CA LYS A 413 19.77 35.95 13.75
C LYS A 413 20.86 35.10 13.11
N GLN A 414 21.98 34.95 13.80
CA GLN A 414 23.00 33.97 13.49
C GLN A 414 22.78 32.75 14.39
N LEU A 415 22.65 31.57 13.79
CA LEU A 415 22.52 30.30 14.48
C LEU A 415 23.76 29.43 14.24
N ILE A 416 24.24 28.81 15.32
CA ILE A 416 25.30 27.79 15.24
C ILE A 416 24.70 26.44 15.64
N LEU A 417 24.57 25.55 14.67
CA LEU A 417 24.06 24.18 14.84
C LEU A 417 25.23 23.23 15.04
N THR A 418 25.26 22.48 16.14
CA THR A 418 26.34 21.51 16.46
C THR A 418 25.75 20.17 16.86
N ASN A 419 26.31 19.06 16.38
CA ASN A 419 25.85 17.73 16.82
C ASN A 419 26.17 17.48 18.31
N ASP A 420 25.14 17.33 19.15
CA ASP A 420 25.31 17.07 20.58
C ASP A 420 25.35 15.57 20.88
N LYS A 421 24.38 14.82 20.36
CA LYS A 421 24.31 13.37 20.58
C LYS A 421 24.08 12.63 19.28
N VAL A 422 24.94 11.64 19.01
CA VAL A 422 24.86 10.76 17.85
C VAL A 422 24.73 9.33 18.37
N LYS A 423 23.69 8.60 17.94
CA LYS A 423 23.45 7.19 18.29
C LYS A 423 23.20 6.42 17.00
N ASN A 424 23.91 5.31 16.79
CA ASN A 424 23.75 4.43 15.63
C ASN A 424 23.80 5.17 14.26
N GLY A 425 24.67 6.18 14.13
CA GLY A 425 24.80 6.97 12.89
C GLY A 425 23.69 8.00 12.65
N ARG A 426 22.79 8.23 13.62
CA ARG A 426 21.77 9.29 13.59
C ARG A 426 22.09 10.38 14.61
N VAL A 427 21.92 11.64 14.23
CA VAL A 427 22.03 12.79 15.15
C VAL A 427 20.71 12.90 15.91
N THR A 428 20.72 12.51 17.18
CA THR A 428 19.52 12.51 18.03
C THR A 428 19.29 13.85 18.72
N LYS A 429 20.34 14.66 18.92
CA LYS A 429 20.25 15.99 19.54
C LYS A 429 21.19 16.97 18.85
N VAL A 430 20.70 18.18 18.60
CA VAL A 430 21.43 19.29 17.99
C VAL A 430 21.54 20.42 19.02
N LYS A 431 22.76 20.86 19.32
CA LYS A 431 23.00 22.08 20.10
C LYS A 431 22.83 23.28 19.19
N VAL A 432 22.07 24.27 19.64
CA VAL A 432 21.75 25.49 18.89
C VAL A 432 22.18 26.70 19.73
N GLU A 433 23.06 27.52 19.20
CA GLU A 433 23.44 28.81 19.78
C GLU A 433 22.90 29.93 18.90
N ILE A 434 22.25 30.94 19.49
CA ILE A 434 21.58 32.02 18.75
C ILE A 434 22.13 33.38 19.17
N SER A 435 22.43 34.23 18.19
CA SER A 435 22.81 35.63 18.45
C SER A 435 22.16 36.58 17.46
N ASP A 436 21.71 37.74 17.95
CA ASP A 436 21.17 38.80 17.08
C ASP A 436 22.30 39.47 16.29
N ILE A 437 22.08 39.68 14.99
CA ILE A 437 22.98 40.43 14.11
C ILE A 437 22.70 41.92 14.33
N ILE A 438 23.57 42.61 15.07
CA ILE A 438 23.48 44.06 15.27
C ILE A 438 23.99 44.76 14.01
N GLU A 439 23.08 45.36 13.22
CA GLU A 439 23.47 46.30 12.15
C GLU A 439 24.08 47.58 12.76
N GLU A 440 25.41 47.71 12.71
CA GLU A 440 26.07 49.01 12.93
C GLU A 440 25.86 49.92 11.72
N ALA A 441 24.80 50.73 11.74
CA ALA A 441 24.65 51.89 10.87
C ALA A 441 24.53 53.20 11.71
N GLU A 442 25.41 54.15 11.39
CA GLU A 442 25.46 55.57 11.83
C GLU A 442 26.12 55.94 13.18
N LYS A 443 27.47 55.89 13.20
CA LYS A 443 28.29 56.97 13.78
C LYS A 443 29.16 57.60 12.70
N ALA A 444 28.56 58.39 11.83
CA ALA A 444 29.28 59.28 10.92
C ALA A 444 28.47 60.54 10.54
N GLU A 445 27.97 61.29 11.53
CA GLU A 445 27.81 62.74 11.37
C GLU A 445 28.23 63.45 12.67
N LYS A 446 29.37 64.14 12.60
CA LYS A 446 29.78 65.18 13.54
C LYS A 446 30.43 66.31 12.75
#